data_AF-A0AAV8TKP6-F1
#
_entry.id   AF-A0AAV8TKP6-F1
#
_cell.length_a   1.000
_cell.length_b   1.000
_cell.length_c   1.000
_cell.angle_alpha   90.00
_cell.angle_beta   90.00
_cell.angle_gamma   90.00
#
_symmetry.space_group_name_H-M   'P 1'
#
loop_
_entity.id
_entity.type
_entity.pdbx_description
1 polymer ?
#
loop_
_entity_poly.entity_id
_entity_poly.type
_entity_poly.pdbx_seq_one_letter_code
_entity_poly.pdbx_strand_id
1 'polypeptide(L)'
;MDRFYREEIGSQIHVTLGVRNEDIPNLATGQEAADSWFQTNVQPYHNDIIFSRITVGYEVIPGTFAANVAPAIQSLQNSLDANIVTRIKLFIFLDHAIFNTTSPLVTDVNLNYYNLFDAMVDAFYSAVERFGVTDIKLVVSDTGWPSDGNGNFTTKELASTYNKNVINHVVTNVTPKRPGTEIETFIFALFNEDQKPPGVEQNFGLFYPTLEPVYDVLPRASFGK
;
A
#
# COMPACT_ATOMS: atom_id res chain seq x y z
N MET A 1 26.27 2.80 -1.41
CA MET A 1 25.47 1.67 -0.90
C MET A 1 26.27 0.41 -1.22
N ASP A 2 27.04 -0.15 -0.26
CA ASP A 2 28.03 -1.23 -0.56
C ASP A 2 28.30 -2.20 0.61
N ARG A 3 27.68 -2.00 1.79
CA ARG A 3 27.93 -2.86 2.97
C ARG A 3 26.82 -3.86 3.26
N PHE A 4 25.57 -3.47 3.03
CA PHE A 4 24.39 -4.26 3.42
C PHE A 4 24.20 -5.53 2.58
N TYR A 5 24.50 -5.50 1.28
CA TYR A 5 24.26 -6.65 0.39
C TYR A 5 25.29 -7.77 0.53
N ARG A 6 26.48 -7.49 1.06
CA ARG A 6 27.55 -8.49 1.21
C ARG A 6 27.23 -9.55 2.25
N GLU A 7 26.36 -9.23 3.21
CA GLU A 7 25.96 -10.14 4.29
C GLU A 7 24.85 -11.12 3.85
N GLU A 8 24.20 -10.85 2.72
CA GLU A 8 23.00 -11.57 2.24
C GLU A 8 23.27 -12.52 1.05
N ILE A 9 24.53 -12.64 0.63
CA ILE A 9 24.93 -13.49 -0.49
C ILE A 9 24.76 -14.96 -0.10
N GLY A 10 23.89 -15.67 -0.82
CA GLY A 10 23.65 -17.10 -0.61
C GLY A 10 22.72 -17.48 0.56
N SER A 11 22.08 -16.50 1.21
CA SER A 11 21.33 -16.72 2.48
C SER A 11 19.89 -17.25 2.31
N GLN A 12 19.38 -17.44 1.08
CA GLN A 12 17.96 -17.66 0.76
C GLN A 12 17.01 -16.55 1.31
N ILE A 13 17.55 -15.43 1.79
CA ILE A 13 16.77 -14.33 2.36
C ILE A 13 16.16 -13.50 1.23
N HIS A 14 14.86 -13.23 1.36
CA HIS A 14 14.11 -12.39 0.44
C HIS A 14 14.35 -10.91 0.76
N VAL A 15 14.99 -10.19 -0.15
CA VAL A 15 15.35 -8.79 0.03
C VAL A 15 14.30 -7.87 -0.61
N THR A 16 13.92 -6.81 0.11
CA THR A 16 13.16 -5.67 -0.44
C THR A 16 14.11 -4.51 -0.65
N LEU A 17 14.14 -3.94 -1.85
CA LEU A 17 15.02 -2.82 -2.22
C LEU A 17 14.22 -1.54 -2.43
N GLY A 18 14.45 -0.53 -1.59
CA GLY A 18 13.82 0.78 -1.76
C GLY A 18 14.56 1.67 -2.76
N VAL A 19 13.81 2.24 -3.71
CA VAL A 19 14.24 3.38 -4.51
C VAL A 19 14.20 4.61 -3.63
N ARG A 20 15.29 5.40 -3.64
CA ARG A 20 15.35 6.61 -2.84
C ARG A 20 14.43 7.68 -3.43
N ASN A 21 13.82 8.50 -2.59
CA ASN A 21 12.85 9.50 -3.04
C ASN A 21 13.48 10.49 -4.05
N GLU A 22 14.76 10.82 -3.89
CA GLU A 22 15.52 11.68 -4.80
C GLU A 22 15.74 11.09 -6.20
N ASP A 23 15.68 9.77 -6.36
CA ASP A 23 15.86 9.09 -7.66
C ASP A 23 14.56 9.07 -8.48
N ILE A 24 13.40 9.23 -7.83
CA ILE A 24 12.07 9.09 -8.45
C ILE A 24 11.85 10.04 -9.62
N PRO A 25 12.18 11.34 -9.55
CA PRO A 25 12.00 12.25 -10.68
C PRO A 25 12.83 11.84 -11.90
N ASN A 26 14.07 11.36 -11.68
CA ASN A 26 14.93 10.93 -12.78
C ASN A 26 14.40 9.64 -13.42
N LEU A 27 13.97 8.67 -12.61
CA LEU A 27 13.35 7.43 -13.09
C LEU A 27 12.05 7.68 -13.87
N ALA A 28 11.34 8.77 -13.57
CA ALA A 28 10.16 9.20 -14.29
C ALA A 28 10.44 9.86 -15.66
N THR A 29 11.69 10.24 -15.95
CA THR A 29 12.03 10.97 -17.18
C THR A 29 12.13 10.08 -18.42
N GLY A 30 12.35 8.78 -18.26
CA GLY A 30 12.43 7.85 -19.39
C GLY A 30 13.04 6.49 -19.06
N GLN A 31 12.89 5.55 -20.00
CA GLN A 31 13.29 4.15 -19.85
C GLN A 31 14.80 3.97 -19.58
N GLU A 32 15.65 4.76 -20.23
CA GLU A 32 17.12 4.67 -20.07
C GLU A 32 17.57 4.90 -18.63
N ALA A 33 16.91 5.81 -17.90
CA ALA A 33 17.21 6.09 -16.50
C ALA A 33 16.88 4.88 -15.61
N ALA A 34 15.74 4.23 -15.87
CA ALA A 34 15.34 3.01 -15.16
C ALA A 34 16.27 1.83 -15.46
N ASP A 35 16.69 1.68 -16.72
CA ASP A 35 17.63 0.63 -17.13
C ASP A 35 18.99 0.82 -16.46
N SER A 36 19.50 2.05 -16.43
CA SER A 36 20.76 2.38 -15.75
C SER A 36 20.68 2.13 -14.25
N TRP A 37 19.55 2.50 -13.63
CA TRP A 37 19.31 2.22 -12.22
C TRP A 37 19.27 0.71 -11.94
N PHE A 38 18.59 -0.09 -12.78
CA PHE A 38 18.53 -1.54 -12.65
C PHE A 38 19.92 -2.19 -12.80
N GLN A 39 20.68 -1.80 -13.83
CA GLN A 39 22.03 -2.28 -14.08
C GLN A 39 22.99 -1.96 -12.93
N THR A 40 22.75 -0.86 -12.22
CA THR A 40 23.59 -0.44 -11.10
C THR A 40 23.19 -1.12 -9.79
N ASN A 41 21.89 -1.23 -9.51
CA ASN A 41 21.40 -1.55 -8.17
C ASN A 41 20.87 -2.99 -8.03
N VAL A 42 20.52 -3.66 -9.13
CA VAL A 42 19.86 -4.98 -9.10
C VAL A 42 20.68 -6.01 -9.84
N GLN A 43 21.05 -5.71 -11.10
CA GLN A 43 21.69 -6.68 -11.99
C GLN A 43 23.00 -7.30 -11.44
N PRO A 44 23.88 -6.58 -10.74
CA PRO A 44 25.11 -7.17 -10.21
C PRO A 44 24.87 -8.22 -9.13
N TYR A 45 23.69 -8.23 -8.50
CA TYR A 45 23.40 -9.02 -7.31
C TYR A 45 22.28 -10.06 -7.52
N HIS A 46 21.58 -10.03 -8.66
CA HIS A 46 20.38 -10.84 -8.87
C HIS A 46 20.58 -12.37 -8.81
N ASN A 47 21.81 -12.86 -9.02
CA ASN A 47 22.14 -14.28 -8.91
C ASN A 47 22.46 -14.70 -7.47
N ASP A 48 22.88 -13.75 -6.63
CA ASP A 48 23.36 -14.00 -5.28
C ASP A 48 22.31 -13.64 -4.21
N ILE A 49 21.39 -12.74 -4.57
CA ILE A 49 20.37 -12.17 -3.72
C ILE A 49 19.00 -12.41 -4.34
N ILE A 50 18.07 -12.93 -3.54
CA ILE A 50 16.67 -13.08 -3.93
C ILE A 50 15.97 -11.74 -3.67
N PHE A 51 16.03 -10.83 -4.63
CA PHE A 51 15.18 -9.65 -4.60
C PHE A 51 13.72 -10.08 -4.78
N SER A 52 12.93 -9.87 -3.74
CA SER A 52 11.50 -10.17 -3.72
C SER A 52 10.66 -8.97 -4.13
N ARG A 53 11.14 -7.75 -3.84
CA ARG A 53 10.40 -6.50 -4.06
C ARG A 53 11.38 -5.37 -4.32
N ILE A 54 10.94 -4.42 -5.14
CA ILE A 54 11.49 -3.06 -5.16
C ILE A 54 10.35 -2.14 -4.70
N THR A 55 10.63 -1.08 -3.97
CA THR A 55 9.62 -0.10 -3.53
C THR A 55 9.97 1.29 -4.03
N VAL A 56 9.05 1.94 -4.73
CA VAL A 56 9.22 3.31 -5.25
C VAL A 56 8.30 4.22 -4.46
N GLY A 57 8.91 5.15 -3.73
CA GLY A 57 8.23 6.10 -2.89
C GLY A 57 8.02 5.60 -1.47
N TYR A 58 8.75 6.21 -0.54
CA TYR A 58 8.45 6.16 0.88
C TYR A 58 7.83 7.50 1.27
N GLU A 59 6.54 7.51 1.64
CA GLU A 59 5.79 8.73 2.03
C GLU A 59 5.76 9.82 0.94
N VAL A 60 5.84 9.43 -0.33
CA VAL A 60 5.90 10.38 -1.47
C VAL A 60 4.53 10.92 -1.87
N ILE A 61 3.44 10.28 -1.41
CA ILE A 61 2.07 10.67 -1.70
C ILE A 61 1.32 10.90 -0.38
N PRO A 62 0.78 12.11 -0.13
CA PRO A 62 0.95 13.33 -0.96
C PRO A 62 2.36 13.93 -0.83
N GLY A 63 2.89 14.57 -1.88
CA GLY A 63 4.22 15.17 -1.83
C GLY A 63 4.78 15.65 -3.17
N THR A 64 5.95 16.29 -3.13
CA THR A 64 6.60 16.93 -4.29
C THR A 64 6.86 15.99 -5.47
N PHE A 65 7.06 14.70 -5.20
CA PHE A 65 7.34 13.70 -6.25
C PHE A 65 6.14 12.79 -6.56
N ALA A 66 4.94 13.08 -6.03
CA ALA A 66 3.75 12.25 -6.21
C ALA A 66 3.43 11.98 -7.69
N ALA A 67 3.53 13.00 -8.55
CA ALA A 67 3.30 12.88 -9.99
C ALA A 67 4.37 12.04 -10.71
N ASN A 68 5.55 11.84 -10.11
CA ASN A 68 6.65 11.07 -10.68
C ASN A 68 6.61 9.58 -10.31
N VAL A 69 5.83 9.19 -9.28
CA VAL A 69 5.79 7.81 -8.79
C VAL A 69 5.31 6.84 -9.87
N ALA A 70 4.16 7.10 -10.49
CA ALA A 70 3.60 6.23 -11.52
C ALA A 70 4.53 6.03 -12.74
N PRO A 71 5.07 7.08 -13.38
CA PRO A 71 6.00 6.91 -14.50
C PRO A 71 7.31 6.22 -14.10
N ALA A 72 7.85 6.51 -12.91
CA ALA A 72 9.05 5.83 -12.41
C ALA A 72 8.82 4.33 -12.19
N ILE A 73 7.66 3.97 -11.61
CA ILE A 73 7.26 2.57 -11.46
C ILE A 73 7.14 1.89 -12.82
N GLN A 74 6.48 2.54 -13.79
CA GLN A 74 6.29 1.97 -15.12
C GLN A 74 7.63 1.69 -15.82
N SER A 75 8.56 2.64 -15.79
CA SER A 75 9.87 2.47 -16.41
C SER A 75 10.70 1.38 -15.72
N LEU A 76 10.68 1.31 -14.38
CA LEU A 76 11.35 0.24 -13.65
C LEU A 76 10.70 -1.13 -13.91
N GLN A 77 9.38 -1.21 -13.99
CA GLN A 77 8.68 -2.46 -14.30
C GLN A 77 9.06 -2.97 -15.70
N ASN A 78 9.15 -2.09 -16.70
CA ASN A 78 9.63 -2.45 -18.03
C ASN A 78 11.07 -3.01 -18.00
N SER A 79 11.98 -2.41 -17.22
CA SER A 79 13.36 -2.90 -17.07
C SER A 79 13.39 -4.29 -16.43
N LEU A 80 12.55 -4.53 -15.43
CA LEU A 80 12.45 -5.82 -14.74
C LEU A 80 11.91 -6.92 -15.67
N ASP A 81 10.85 -6.62 -16.42
CA ASP A 81 10.20 -7.53 -17.35
C ASP A 81 11.13 -7.91 -18.52
N ALA A 82 11.92 -6.97 -19.02
CA ALA A 82 12.87 -7.19 -20.11
C ALA A 82 14.06 -8.10 -19.72
N ASN A 83 14.38 -8.20 -18.43
CA ASN A 83 15.59 -8.89 -17.93
C ASN A 83 15.31 -10.24 -17.23
N ILE A 84 14.11 -10.83 -17.42
CA ILE A 84 13.72 -12.15 -16.86
C ILE A 84 13.80 -12.21 -15.32
N VAL A 85 13.84 -11.07 -14.63
CA VAL A 85 13.71 -11.02 -13.16
C VAL A 85 12.22 -11.03 -12.80
N THR A 86 11.57 -12.15 -13.10
CA THR A 86 10.12 -12.38 -12.94
C THR A 86 9.60 -12.37 -11.50
N ARG A 87 10.47 -12.10 -10.50
CA ARG A 87 10.15 -12.16 -9.07
C ARG A 87 10.12 -10.82 -8.35
N ILE A 88 10.50 -9.73 -9.01
CA ILE A 88 10.42 -8.39 -8.42
C ILE A 88 9.16 -7.71 -8.98
N LYS A 89 8.16 -7.49 -8.11
CA LYS A 89 6.99 -6.67 -8.45
C LYS A 89 6.97 -5.42 -7.58
N LEU A 90 6.75 -4.28 -8.21
CA LEU A 90 6.98 -2.96 -7.66
C LEU A 90 5.67 -2.21 -7.42
N PHE A 91 4.79 -2.72 -6.56
CA PHE A 91 3.48 -2.10 -6.35
C PHE A 91 2.93 -2.38 -4.94
N ILE A 92 2.31 -1.37 -4.31
CA ILE A 92 1.11 -1.68 -3.53
C ILE A 92 0.09 -2.10 -4.57
N PHE A 93 -0.16 -3.41 -4.68
CA PHE A 93 -1.20 -3.90 -5.58
C PHE A 93 -2.50 -3.23 -5.16
N LEU A 94 -3.15 -2.54 -6.11
CA LEU A 94 -4.42 -1.89 -5.86
C LEU A 94 -5.39 -2.89 -5.21
N ASP A 95 -5.44 -4.13 -5.73
CA ASP A 95 -6.24 -5.22 -5.18
C ASP A 95 -5.87 -5.58 -3.73
N HIS A 96 -4.61 -5.46 -3.32
CA HIS A 96 -4.20 -5.65 -1.92
C HIS A 96 -4.69 -4.53 -1.03
N ALA A 97 -4.62 -3.30 -1.53
CA ALA A 97 -5.04 -2.13 -0.77
C ALA A 97 -6.56 -2.12 -0.61
N ILE A 98 -7.32 -2.49 -1.64
CA ILE A 98 -8.79 -2.49 -1.64
C ILE A 98 -9.41 -3.85 -1.26
N PHE A 99 -8.64 -4.78 -0.67
CA PHE A 99 -9.12 -6.08 -0.18
C PHE A 99 -9.71 -7.03 -1.27
N ASN A 100 -9.24 -6.93 -2.50
CA ASN A 100 -9.68 -7.74 -3.65
C ASN A 100 -8.75 -8.91 -4.02
N THR A 101 -7.73 -9.22 -3.21
CA THR A 101 -6.85 -10.36 -3.53
C THR A 101 -7.54 -11.70 -3.24
N THR A 102 -7.22 -12.71 -4.04
CA THR A 102 -7.71 -14.09 -3.87
C THR A 102 -6.65 -15.03 -3.29
N SER A 103 -5.42 -14.54 -3.14
CA SER A 103 -4.28 -15.24 -2.56
C SER A 103 -3.47 -14.27 -1.69
N PRO A 104 -2.79 -14.76 -0.65
CA PRO A 104 -2.02 -13.87 0.22
C PRO A 104 -0.85 -13.27 -0.56
N LEU A 105 -0.70 -11.94 -0.48
CA LEU A 105 0.40 -11.22 -1.12
C LEU A 105 1.54 -10.92 -0.15
N VAL A 106 1.31 -11.04 1.16
CA VAL A 106 2.36 -11.04 2.18
C VAL A 106 2.17 -12.27 3.05
N THR A 107 3.26 -13.00 3.30
CA THR A 107 3.30 -14.10 4.26
C THR A 107 4.46 -13.82 5.22
N ASP A 108 4.16 -13.76 6.52
CA ASP A 108 5.15 -13.64 7.60
C ASP A 108 5.09 -14.90 8.46
N VAL A 109 6.07 -15.78 8.29
CA VAL A 109 6.13 -17.12 8.91
C VAL A 109 4.87 -17.94 8.59
N ASN A 110 3.88 -17.96 9.49
CA ASN A 110 2.62 -18.67 9.38
C ASN A 110 1.40 -17.74 9.28
N LEU A 111 1.63 -16.43 9.19
CA LEU A 111 0.61 -15.39 9.04
C LEU A 111 0.47 -15.03 7.56
N ASN A 112 -0.74 -15.14 7.03
CA ASN A 112 -1.06 -14.87 5.64
C ASN A 112 -1.92 -13.62 5.54
N TYR A 113 -1.45 -12.62 4.80
CA TYR A 113 -2.13 -11.34 4.63
C TYR A 113 -2.66 -11.20 3.21
N TYR A 114 -3.98 -11.05 3.12
CA TYR A 114 -4.74 -10.89 1.87
C TYR A 114 -5.04 -9.42 1.58
N ASN A 115 -4.80 -8.54 2.53
CA ASN A 115 -5.00 -7.10 2.38
C ASN A 115 -3.89 -6.34 3.10
N LEU A 116 -3.66 -5.11 2.65
CA LEU A 116 -2.61 -4.25 3.20
C LEU A 116 -2.94 -3.76 4.62
N PHE A 117 -4.23 -3.58 4.94
CA PHE A 117 -4.68 -3.12 6.24
C PHE A 117 -4.22 -4.05 7.37
N ASP A 118 -4.44 -5.35 7.23
CA ASP A 118 -4.02 -6.35 8.20
C ASP A 118 -2.50 -6.39 8.36
N ALA A 119 -1.79 -6.31 7.23
CA ALA A 119 -0.33 -6.30 7.24
C ALA A 119 0.22 -5.08 7.99
N MET A 120 -0.41 -3.91 7.85
CA MET A 120 -0.03 -2.68 8.55
C MET A 120 -0.35 -2.75 10.04
N VAL A 121 -1.54 -3.23 10.40
CA VAL A 121 -1.95 -3.40 11.81
C VAL A 121 -1.03 -4.38 12.54
N ASP A 122 -0.76 -5.55 11.96
CA ASP A 122 0.06 -6.57 12.62
C ASP A 122 1.55 -6.22 12.63
N ALA A 123 2.01 -5.40 11.69
CA ALA A 123 3.33 -4.80 11.76
C ALA A 123 3.47 -3.88 12.98
N PHE A 124 2.44 -3.06 13.26
CA PHE A 124 2.42 -2.21 14.46
C PHE A 124 2.44 -3.06 15.74
N TYR A 125 1.57 -4.08 15.85
CA TYR A 125 1.59 -5.00 16.99
C TYR A 125 2.96 -5.65 17.18
N SER A 126 3.57 -6.14 16.10
CA SER A 126 4.90 -6.77 16.15
C SER A 126 5.99 -5.80 16.58
N ALA A 127 5.90 -4.52 16.22
CA ALA A 127 6.83 -3.50 16.67
C ALA A 127 6.70 -3.23 18.18
N VAL A 128 5.47 -3.07 18.68
CA VAL A 128 5.21 -2.80 20.11
C VAL A 128 5.61 -3.99 20.99
N GLU A 129 5.36 -5.23 20.54
CA GLU A 129 5.77 -6.45 21.25
C GLU A 129 7.29 -6.55 21.42
N ARG A 130 8.10 -6.04 20.48
CA ARG A 130 9.57 -6.01 20.61
C ARG A 130 10.05 -5.16 21.78
N PHE A 131 9.22 -4.23 22.26
CA PHE A 131 9.50 -3.42 23.45
C PHE A 131 8.90 -4.02 24.72
N GLY A 132 8.43 -5.29 24.67
CA GLY A 132 7.90 -6.01 25.83
C GLY A 132 6.45 -5.66 26.17
N VAL A 133 5.75 -4.94 25.29
CA VAL A 133 4.35 -4.56 25.48
C VAL A 133 3.46 -5.47 24.63
N THR A 134 2.70 -6.34 25.27
CA THR A 134 1.90 -7.38 24.57
C THR A 134 0.39 -7.19 24.68
N ASP A 135 -0.07 -6.45 25.69
CA ASP A 135 -1.49 -6.25 26.01
C ASP A 135 -1.93 -4.80 25.73
N ILE A 136 -1.88 -4.42 24.45
CA ILE A 136 -2.42 -3.15 23.97
C ILE A 136 -3.63 -3.39 23.08
N LYS A 137 -4.62 -2.49 23.20
CA LYS A 137 -5.70 -2.37 22.23
C LYS A 137 -5.32 -1.30 21.21
N LEU A 138 -5.26 -1.69 19.94
CA LEU A 138 -5.04 -0.75 18.85
C LEU A 138 -6.38 -0.19 18.36
N VAL A 139 -6.39 1.11 18.08
CA VAL A 139 -7.46 1.80 17.37
C VAL A 139 -6.87 2.36 16.08
N VAL A 140 -7.54 2.12 14.95
CA VAL A 140 -7.22 2.78 13.67
C VAL A 140 -8.03 4.07 13.60
N SER A 141 -7.38 5.20 13.88
CA SER A 141 -8.06 6.50 13.96
C SER A 141 -8.52 7.04 12.63
N ASP A 142 -7.84 6.68 11.54
CA ASP A 142 -8.14 7.21 10.21
C ASP A 142 -7.77 6.16 9.15
N THR A 143 -8.78 5.74 8.38
CA THR A 143 -8.57 4.92 7.19
C THR A 143 -9.62 5.24 6.14
N GLY A 144 -9.22 5.38 4.89
CA GLY A 144 -10.15 5.74 3.82
C GLY A 144 -9.47 5.81 2.47
N TRP A 145 -10.28 5.99 1.43
CA TRP A 145 -9.80 6.08 0.06
C TRP A 145 -10.51 7.22 -0.67
N PRO A 146 -9.77 8.12 -1.34
CA PRO A 146 -10.36 9.29 -1.97
C PRO A 146 -11.09 8.93 -3.27
N SER A 147 -12.21 9.60 -3.52
CA SER A 147 -13.06 9.36 -4.68
C SER A 147 -12.68 10.12 -5.93
N ASP A 148 -11.74 11.07 -5.83
CA ASP A 148 -11.25 11.91 -6.93
C ASP A 148 -9.87 12.52 -6.57
N GLY A 149 -9.24 13.21 -7.52
CA GLY A 149 -8.04 14.03 -7.30
C GLY A 149 -6.73 13.44 -7.83
N ASN A 150 -6.73 12.19 -8.30
CA ASN A 150 -5.58 11.51 -8.89
C ASN A 150 -6.00 10.44 -9.93
N GLY A 151 -6.89 10.82 -10.84
CA GLY A 151 -7.29 10.01 -12.00
C GLY A 151 -7.81 8.62 -11.64
N ASN A 152 -7.33 7.60 -12.35
CA ASN A 152 -7.83 6.21 -12.23
C ASN A 152 -7.50 5.53 -10.88
N PHE A 153 -6.69 6.16 -10.02
CA PHE A 153 -6.35 5.61 -8.71
C PHE A 153 -7.27 6.09 -7.59
N THR A 154 -8.09 7.10 -7.86
CA THR A 154 -8.96 7.74 -6.89
C THR A 154 -10.30 7.96 -7.56
N THR A 155 -11.08 6.88 -7.67
CA THR A 155 -12.41 6.93 -8.26
C THR A 155 -13.45 6.60 -7.21
N LYS A 156 -14.70 6.99 -7.45
CA LYS A 156 -15.84 6.64 -6.59
C LYS A 156 -15.97 5.13 -6.42
N GLU A 157 -15.67 4.35 -7.46
CA GLU A 157 -15.73 2.88 -7.43
C GLU A 157 -14.64 2.30 -6.53
N LEU A 158 -13.41 2.81 -6.61
CA LEU A 158 -12.32 2.37 -5.72
C LEU A 158 -12.58 2.79 -4.27
N ALA A 159 -13.04 4.02 -4.05
CA ALA A 159 -13.41 4.50 -2.74
C ALA A 159 -14.55 3.68 -2.11
N SER A 160 -15.59 3.40 -2.89
CA SER A 160 -16.68 2.51 -2.49
C SER A 160 -16.17 1.11 -2.16
N THR A 161 -15.26 0.56 -2.96
CA THR A 161 -14.74 -0.81 -2.76
C THR A 161 -13.92 -0.88 -1.49
N TYR A 162 -12.96 0.03 -1.31
CA TYR A 162 -12.11 0.09 -0.12
C TYR A 162 -12.94 0.24 1.14
N ASN A 163 -13.78 1.28 1.22
CA ASN A 163 -14.54 1.58 2.44
C ASN A 163 -15.54 0.48 2.78
N LYS A 164 -16.23 -0.11 1.80
CA LYS A 164 -17.12 -1.27 2.04
C LYS A 164 -16.33 -2.47 2.57
N ASN A 165 -15.17 -2.75 1.99
CA ASN A 165 -14.37 -3.89 2.40
C ASN A 165 -13.75 -3.71 3.77
N VAL A 166 -13.25 -2.51 4.12
CA VAL A 166 -12.83 -2.19 5.49
C VAL A 166 -13.99 -2.40 6.46
N ILE A 167 -15.16 -1.82 6.20
CA ILE A 167 -16.34 -1.96 7.07
C ILE A 167 -16.72 -3.44 7.25
N ASN A 168 -16.81 -4.20 6.17
CA ASN A 168 -17.14 -5.63 6.24
C ASN A 168 -16.06 -6.44 6.98
N HIS A 169 -14.78 -6.08 6.79
CA HIS A 169 -13.65 -6.75 7.42
C HIS A 169 -13.62 -6.51 8.94
N VAL A 170 -13.72 -5.26 9.37
CA VAL A 170 -13.69 -4.92 10.80
C VAL A 170 -14.92 -5.43 11.56
N VAL A 171 -16.05 -5.65 10.87
CA VAL A 171 -17.23 -6.32 11.47
C VAL A 171 -17.00 -7.81 11.75
N THR A 172 -16.08 -8.47 11.01
CA THR A 172 -15.78 -9.90 11.17
C THR A 172 -14.57 -10.19 12.07
N ASN A 173 -13.87 -9.14 12.55
CA ASN A 173 -12.92 -9.14 13.67
C ASN A 173 -11.67 -10.05 13.56
N VAL A 174 -10.87 -9.95 12.49
CA VAL A 174 -9.59 -10.70 12.44
C VAL A 174 -8.48 -9.99 11.68
N THR A 175 -7.35 -9.74 12.35
CA THR A 175 -6.04 -9.77 11.67
C THR A 175 -5.40 -11.14 11.91
N PRO A 176 -4.48 -11.61 11.05
CA PRO A 176 -3.80 -12.88 11.25
C PRO A 176 -3.10 -13.03 12.60
N LYS A 177 -2.45 -11.99 13.14
CA LYS A 177 -1.70 -12.03 14.41
C LYS A 177 -2.59 -11.87 15.64
N ARG A 178 -3.75 -11.22 15.50
CA ARG A 178 -4.73 -11.00 16.57
C ARG A 178 -6.11 -11.54 16.18
N PRO A 179 -6.22 -12.85 15.91
CA PRO A 179 -7.51 -13.44 15.56
C PRO A 179 -8.49 -13.28 16.72
N GLY A 180 -9.69 -12.77 16.46
CA GLY A 180 -10.75 -12.60 17.46
C GLY A 180 -10.60 -11.36 18.35
N THR A 181 -9.65 -10.47 18.05
CA THR A 181 -9.56 -9.15 18.70
C THR A 181 -10.18 -8.10 17.80
N GLU A 182 -11.15 -7.35 18.34
CA GLU A 182 -11.76 -6.22 17.63
C GLU A 182 -10.75 -5.10 17.46
N ILE A 183 -10.74 -4.50 16.26
CA ILE A 183 -9.95 -3.30 15.96
C ILE A 183 -10.94 -2.19 15.69
N GLU A 184 -11.13 -1.33 16.70
CA GLU A 184 -11.93 -0.12 16.55
C GLU A 184 -11.32 0.73 15.42
N THR A 185 -12.14 1.06 14.43
CA THR A 185 -11.68 1.65 13.17
C THR A 185 -12.61 2.78 12.76
N PHE A 186 -12.03 3.95 12.48
CA PHE A 186 -12.74 5.15 12.07
C PHE A 186 -12.47 5.42 10.57
N ILE A 187 -13.56 5.46 9.79
CA ILE A 187 -13.46 5.78 8.37
C ILE A 187 -13.20 7.28 8.20
N PHE A 188 -12.10 7.60 7.54
CA PHE A 188 -11.73 8.94 7.13
C PHE A 188 -12.29 9.23 5.72
N ALA A 189 -13.22 10.14 5.52
CA ALA A 189 -13.89 10.99 6.52
C ALA A 189 -15.40 11.08 6.23
N LEU A 190 -16.14 11.73 7.11
CA LEU A 190 -17.59 11.88 6.91
C LEU A 190 -17.92 12.74 5.68
N PHE A 191 -17.21 13.85 5.48
CA PHE A 191 -17.48 14.80 4.41
C PHE A 191 -16.25 15.08 3.55
N ASN A 192 -16.47 15.43 2.28
CA ASN A 192 -15.45 16.08 1.46
C ASN A 192 -15.12 17.46 2.05
N GLU A 193 -13.83 17.78 2.15
CA GLU A 193 -13.32 18.97 2.83
C GLU A 193 -12.70 19.94 1.80
N ASP A 194 -13.47 20.90 1.31
CA ASP A 194 -13.08 21.81 0.22
C ASP A 194 -11.96 22.81 0.59
N GLN A 195 -11.72 23.03 1.89
CA GLN A 195 -10.63 23.88 2.38
C GLN A 195 -9.27 23.17 2.45
N LYS A 196 -9.20 21.87 2.14
CA LYS A 196 -7.94 21.12 2.08
C LYS A 196 -7.15 21.41 0.81
N PRO A 197 -5.84 21.05 0.77
CA PRO A 197 -5.04 21.18 -0.45
C PRO A 197 -5.74 20.59 -1.68
N PRO A 198 -5.71 21.28 -2.83
CA PRO A 198 -6.43 20.82 -4.01
C PRO A 198 -5.93 19.45 -4.49
N GLY A 199 -6.87 18.57 -4.87
CA GLY A 199 -6.57 17.20 -5.32
C GLY A 199 -7.23 16.16 -4.41
N VAL A 200 -6.48 15.10 -4.08
CA VAL A 200 -7.02 13.94 -3.34
C VAL A 200 -7.56 14.29 -1.96
N GLU A 201 -6.93 15.24 -1.27
CA GLU A 201 -7.25 15.62 0.11
C GLU A 201 -8.68 16.18 0.27
N GLN A 202 -9.26 16.73 -0.79
CA GLN A 202 -10.63 17.27 -0.77
C GLN A 202 -11.71 16.19 -0.96
N ASN A 203 -11.33 14.93 -1.22
CA ASN A 203 -12.22 13.91 -1.80
C ASN A 203 -12.30 12.60 -0.99
N PHE A 204 -11.99 12.61 0.31
CA PHE A 204 -12.08 11.43 1.19
C PHE A 204 -13.48 11.17 1.78
N GLY A 205 -14.42 12.09 1.58
CA GLY A 205 -15.74 12.04 2.19
C GLY A 205 -16.59 10.84 1.74
N LEU A 206 -17.29 10.25 2.71
CA LEU A 206 -18.43 9.37 2.42
C LEU A 206 -19.61 10.17 1.84
N PHE A 207 -19.75 11.43 2.24
CA PHE A 207 -20.82 12.33 1.83
C PHE A 207 -20.26 13.64 1.27
N TYR A 208 -21.00 14.24 0.35
CA TYR A 208 -20.84 15.65 0.02
C TYR A 208 -21.29 16.52 1.21
N PRO A 209 -20.84 17.78 1.31
CA PRO A 209 -21.36 18.72 2.32
C PRO A 209 -22.88 18.93 2.28
N THR A 210 -23.51 18.59 1.15
CA THR A 210 -24.98 18.59 0.96
C THR A 210 -25.69 17.39 1.62
N LEU A 211 -24.95 16.49 2.29
CA LEU A 211 -25.41 15.23 2.87
C LEU A 211 -25.76 14.13 1.85
N GLU A 212 -25.58 14.38 0.56
CA GLU A 212 -25.72 13.34 -0.45
C GLU A 212 -24.52 12.38 -0.41
N PRO A 213 -24.73 11.06 -0.51
CA PRO A 213 -23.63 10.11 -0.55
C PRO A 213 -22.76 10.34 -1.80
N VAL A 214 -21.44 10.36 -1.65
CA VAL A 214 -20.51 10.47 -2.78
C VAL A 214 -20.56 9.19 -3.63
N TYR A 215 -20.69 8.05 -2.94
CA TYR A 215 -20.82 6.70 -3.45
C TYR A 215 -21.60 5.84 -2.44
N ASP A 216 -22.12 4.71 -2.90
CA ASP A 216 -22.78 3.73 -2.03
C ASP A 216 -21.75 3.06 -1.12
N VAL A 217 -21.84 3.24 0.20
CA VAL A 217 -20.87 2.71 1.17
C VAL A 217 -21.51 1.81 2.24
N LEU A 218 -22.78 2.02 2.54
CA LEU A 218 -23.49 1.19 3.51
C LEU A 218 -24.07 -0.02 2.80
N PRO A 219 -23.95 -1.25 3.35
CA PRO A 219 -24.77 -2.35 2.88
C PRO A 219 -26.22 -1.90 2.93
N ARG A 220 -27.01 -2.13 1.87
CA ARG A 220 -28.44 -1.83 1.86
C ARG A 220 -29.09 -2.49 3.07
N ALA A 221 -29.23 -1.75 4.15
CA ALA A 221 -29.98 -2.20 5.30
C ALA A 221 -31.43 -2.29 4.81
N SER A 222 -31.92 -3.52 4.69
CA SER A 222 -33.35 -3.76 4.86
C SER A 222 -33.65 -3.41 6.31
N PHE A 223 -33.89 -2.12 6.57
CA PHE A 223 -34.61 -1.72 7.76
C PHE A 223 -35.98 -2.38 7.63
N GLY A 224 -36.12 -3.54 8.27
CA GLY A 224 -37.39 -4.20 8.45
C GLY A 224 -38.36 -3.18 9.02
N LYS A 225 -39.48 -3.00 8.31
CA LYS A 225 -40.66 -2.35 8.87
C LYS A 225 -41.24 -3.20 9.99
#